data_AF-A0A937FE74-F1
#
_entry.id   AF-A0A937FE74-F1
#
_cell.length_a   1.000
_cell.length_b   1.000
_cell.length_c   1.000
_cell.angle_alpha   90.00
_cell.angle_beta   90.00
_cell.angle_gamma   90.00
#
_symmetry.space_group_name_H-M   'P 1'
#
loop_
_entity.id
_entity.type
_entity.pdbx_description
1 polymer ?
#
loop_
_entity_poly.entity_id
_entity_poly.type
_entity_poly.pdbx_seq_one_letter_code
_entity_poly.pdbx_strand_id
1 'polypeptide(L)'
;MESKKNNTILAKYESNINNLYETNDTNKVVYIEKSESNGETRTYLQDIYTNRIDEIYKGALTSALFIDDNRIVGIADNSIIIKELNTDKVEKLMNFDDSTTNMLYKNYKNTYNLFMSKDRKILYAIEQGI
;
A
#
# COMPACT_ATOMS: atom_id res chain seq x y z
N MET A 1 8.67 8.97 -30.96
CA MET A 1 9.89 8.68 -30.17
C MET A 1 9.48 8.75 -28.70
N GLU A 2 8.74 7.74 -28.21
CA GLU A 2 7.89 7.92 -27.00
C GLU A 2 7.94 6.78 -25.97
N SER A 3 8.86 5.80 -26.04
CA SER A 3 8.84 4.66 -25.10
C SER A 3 9.91 4.66 -23.99
N LYS A 4 10.73 5.71 -23.85
CA LYS A 4 11.86 5.69 -22.91
C LYS A 4 11.62 6.31 -21.53
N LYS A 5 10.54 7.08 -21.32
CA LYS A 5 10.31 7.76 -20.02
C LYS A 5 9.68 6.87 -18.94
N ASN A 6 8.93 5.83 -19.31
CA ASN A 6 8.23 5.00 -18.32
C ASN A 6 9.11 3.92 -17.66
N ASN A 7 10.28 3.62 -18.24
CA ASN A 7 11.20 2.60 -17.71
C ASN A 7 12.04 3.07 -16.52
N THR A 8 11.95 4.33 -16.10
CA THR A 8 12.83 4.89 -15.05
C THR A 8 12.29 4.66 -13.63
N ILE A 9 11.00 4.32 -13.48
CA ILE A 9 10.38 4.10 -12.17
C ILE A 9 10.98 2.88 -11.45
N LEU A 10 11.46 1.88 -12.19
CA LEU A 10 11.86 0.58 -11.61
C LEU A 10 13.36 0.44 -11.32
N ALA A 11 14.25 1.23 -11.95
CA ALA A 11 15.68 0.91 -11.98
C ALA A 11 16.49 1.28 -10.71
N LYS A 12 15.91 1.93 -9.70
CA LYS A 12 16.64 2.34 -8.47
C LYS A 12 16.24 1.57 -7.20
N TYR A 13 15.16 0.79 -7.22
CA TYR A 13 14.55 0.23 -6.00
C TYR A 13 14.25 -1.28 -6.07
N GLU A 14 14.83 -2.00 -7.03
CA GLU A 14 14.52 -3.41 -7.33
C GLU A 14 14.75 -4.41 -6.18
N SER A 15 15.39 -4.05 -5.06
CA SER A 15 15.65 -5.00 -3.96
C SER A 15 14.65 -4.96 -2.80
N ASN A 16 13.91 -3.86 -2.57
CA ASN A 16 13.17 -3.68 -1.29
C ASN A 16 11.72 -3.20 -1.41
N ILE A 17 11.19 -3.06 -2.64
CA ILE A 17 9.77 -2.77 -2.83
C ILE A 17 8.98 -4.08 -2.74
N ASN A 18 8.09 -4.17 -1.76
CA ASN A 18 7.26 -5.36 -1.57
C ASN A 18 5.96 -5.31 -2.39
N ASN A 19 5.41 -4.12 -2.60
CA ASN A 19 4.13 -3.91 -3.29
C ASN A 19 4.10 -2.54 -3.97
N LEU A 20 3.40 -2.47 -5.11
CA LEU A 20 3.24 -1.27 -5.93
C LEU A 20 1.79 -1.14 -6.38
N TYR A 21 1.23 0.06 -6.22
CA TYR A 21 -0.16 0.39 -6.56
C TYR A 21 -0.22 1.72 -7.30
N GLU A 22 -1.03 1.79 -8.35
CA GLU A 22 -1.08 2.94 -9.26
C GLU A 22 -2.44 3.64 -9.22
N THR A 23 -2.46 4.96 -9.43
CA THR A 23 -3.71 5.70 -9.67
C THR A 23 -4.28 5.39 -11.05
N ASN A 24 -5.59 5.57 -11.21
CA ASN A 24 -6.26 5.36 -12.51
C ASN A 24 -5.71 6.26 -13.63
N ASP A 25 -5.23 7.45 -13.28
CA ASP A 25 -4.64 8.41 -14.21
C ASP A 25 -3.15 8.15 -14.46
N THR A 26 -2.56 7.11 -13.84
CA THR A 26 -1.15 6.69 -13.99
C THR A 26 -0.13 7.76 -13.58
N ASN A 27 -0.57 8.77 -12.82
CA ASN A 27 0.29 9.91 -12.45
C ASN A 27 0.98 9.70 -11.11
N LYS A 28 0.43 8.84 -10.25
CA LYS A 28 0.96 8.57 -8.93
C LYS A 28 1.04 7.07 -8.65
N VAL A 29 2.05 6.71 -7.88
CA VAL A 29 2.27 5.35 -7.40
C VAL A 29 2.43 5.37 -5.89
N VAL A 30 1.78 4.43 -5.22
CA VAL A 30 2.08 4.07 -3.84
C VAL A 30 2.94 2.83 -3.84
N TYR A 31 4.07 2.89 -3.14
CA TYR A 31 4.93 1.74 -2.93
C TYR A 31 5.29 1.59 -1.45
N ILE A 32 5.53 0.34 -1.07
CA ILE A 32 5.91 -0.05 0.29
C ILE A 32 7.35 -0.53 0.25
N GLU A 33 8.22 0.15 0.99
CA GLU A 33 9.64 -0.13 1.07
C GLU A 33 10.01 -0.64 2.47
N LYS A 34 10.82 -1.69 2.53
CA LYS A 34 11.44 -2.16 3.77
C LYS A 34 12.90 -1.69 3.84
N SER A 35 13.21 -0.86 4.82
CA SER A 35 14.56 -0.37 5.09
C SER A 35 15.49 -1.52 5.45
N GLU A 36 16.62 -1.64 4.76
CA GLU A 36 17.65 -2.65 5.05
C GLU A 36 18.33 -2.42 6.41
N SER A 37 18.44 -1.15 6.83
CA SER A 37 19.23 -0.77 8.00
C SER A 37 18.58 -1.13 9.33
N ASN A 38 17.25 -1.09 9.41
CA ASN A 38 16.49 -1.30 10.64
C ASN A 38 15.25 -2.18 10.46
N GLY A 39 14.97 -2.66 9.24
CA GLY A 39 13.80 -3.48 8.93
C GLY A 39 12.46 -2.73 8.98
N GLU A 40 12.47 -1.40 9.20
CA GLU A 40 11.25 -0.59 9.20
C GLU A 40 10.61 -0.61 7.82
N THR A 41 9.31 -0.82 7.78
CA THR A 41 8.52 -0.70 6.56
C THR A 41 7.85 0.67 6.53
N ARG A 42 7.98 1.37 5.39
CA ARG A 42 7.39 2.69 5.16
C ARG A 42 6.61 2.70 3.86
N THR A 43 5.62 3.58 3.80
CA THR A 43 4.76 3.73 2.61
C THR A 43 4.96 5.11 2.02
N TYR A 44 5.25 5.14 0.73
CA TYR A 44 5.53 6.36 -0.02
C TYR A 44 4.52 6.56 -1.15
N LEU A 45 4.27 7.81 -1.46
CA LEU A 45 3.59 8.26 -2.67
C LEU A 45 4.63 8.93 -3.58
N GLN A 46 4.71 8.49 -4.83
CA GLN A 46 5.53 9.10 -5.85
C GLN A 46 4.65 9.71 -6.93
N ASP A 47 4.88 10.97 -7.27
CA ASP A 47 4.41 11.59 -8.49
C ASP A 47 5.38 11.26 -9.64
N ILE A 48 4.89 10.57 -10.67
CA ILE A 48 5.72 9.99 -11.73
C ILE A 48 6.36 11.07 -12.61
N TYR A 49 5.65 12.18 -12.87
CA TYR A 49 6.14 13.21 -13.77
C TYR A 49 7.15 14.14 -13.11
N THR A 50 6.93 14.46 -11.84
CA THR A 50 7.80 15.37 -11.09
C THR A 50 8.90 14.64 -10.33
N ASN A 51 8.82 13.31 -10.19
CA ASN A 51 9.64 12.49 -9.30
C ASN A 51 9.61 12.94 -7.84
N ARG A 52 8.57 13.66 -7.43
CA ARG A 52 8.37 14.02 -6.02
C ARG A 52 7.95 12.77 -5.25
N ILE A 53 8.56 12.57 -4.09
CA ILE A 53 8.28 11.44 -3.19
C ILE A 53 7.88 12.01 -1.83
N ASP A 54 6.74 11.57 -1.32
CA ASP A 54 6.23 11.93 0.01
C ASP A 54 6.01 10.64 0.83
N GLU A 55 6.45 10.63 2.10
CA GLU A 55 6.08 9.57 3.05
C GLU A 55 4.64 9.83 3.50
N ILE A 56 3.73 8.90 3.19
CA ILE A 56 2.29 9.08 3.41
C ILE A 56 1.74 8.28 4.59
N TYR A 57 2.52 7.35 5.14
CA TYR A 57 2.13 6.58 6.31
C TYR A 57 3.33 6.15 7.13
N LYS A 58 3.34 6.55 8.41
CA LYS A 58 4.32 6.13 9.42
C LYS A 58 3.94 4.75 9.94
N GLY A 59 4.39 3.72 9.23
CA GLY A 59 4.15 2.32 9.58
C GLY A 59 4.16 1.39 8.38
N ALA A 60 3.98 0.09 8.66
CA ALA A 60 3.95 -0.94 7.64
C ALA A 60 2.53 -1.10 7.08
N LEU A 61 2.24 -0.47 5.93
CA LEU A 61 1.14 -1.00 5.13
C LEU A 61 1.59 -2.32 4.53
N THR A 62 0.77 -3.37 4.67
CA THR A 62 1.04 -4.65 3.99
C THR A 62 0.36 -4.70 2.62
N SER A 63 -0.67 -3.88 2.41
CA SER A 63 -1.31 -3.64 1.13
C SER A 63 -1.93 -2.24 1.11
N ALA A 64 -2.08 -1.67 -0.08
CA ALA A 64 -2.73 -0.39 -0.31
C ALA A 64 -3.53 -0.41 -1.62
N LEU A 65 -4.49 0.50 -1.77
CA LEU A 65 -5.25 0.70 -3.00
C LEU A 65 -5.79 2.13 -3.02
N PHE A 66 -5.73 2.79 -4.17
CA PHE A 66 -6.38 4.10 -4.34
C PHE A 66 -7.91 3.96 -4.38
N ILE A 67 -8.60 4.72 -3.52
CA ILE A 67 -10.05 4.87 -3.56
C ILE A 67 -10.42 6.05 -4.46
N ASP A 68 -9.60 7.10 -4.45
CA ASP A 68 -9.64 8.28 -5.33
C ASP A 68 -8.27 9.00 -5.31
N ASP A 69 -8.19 10.17 -5.94
CA ASP A 69 -6.93 10.92 -6.14
C ASP A 69 -6.32 11.47 -4.85
N ASN A 70 -7.09 11.48 -3.74
CA ASN A 70 -6.69 12.01 -2.44
C ASN A 70 -6.76 10.96 -1.33
N ARG A 71 -7.23 9.74 -1.59
CA ARG A 71 -7.41 8.71 -0.55
C ARG A 71 -6.94 7.35 -1.00
N ILE A 72 -6.25 6.69 -0.08
CA ILE A 72 -5.94 5.26 -0.18
C ILE A 72 -6.65 4.50 0.93
N VAL A 73 -7.00 3.26 0.64
CA VAL A 73 -7.28 2.25 1.65
C VAL A 73 -6.04 1.38 1.81
N GLY A 74 -5.71 0.97 3.02
CA GLY A 74 -4.57 0.12 3.29
C GLY A 74 -4.81 -0.83 4.45
N ILE A 75 -3.94 -1.83 4.55
CA ILE A 75 -3.91 -2.76 5.68
C ILE A 75 -2.74 -2.40 6.59
N ALA A 76 -3.04 -2.03 7.83
CA ALA A 76 -2.06 -1.72 8.86
C ALA A 76 -2.45 -2.44 10.15
N ASP A 77 -1.53 -3.20 10.74
CA ASP A 77 -1.71 -3.87 12.04
C ASP A 77 -3.08 -4.55 12.19
N ASN A 78 -3.36 -5.52 11.31
CA ASN A 78 -4.61 -6.28 11.23
C ASN A 78 -5.86 -5.40 11.08
N SER A 79 -5.72 -4.18 10.57
CA SER A 79 -6.83 -3.24 10.40
C SER A 79 -6.92 -2.76 8.95
N ILE A 80 -8.15 -2.59 8.45
CA ILE A 80 -8.38 -1.79 7.26
C ILE A 80 -8.45 -0.33 7.68
N ILE A 81 -7.62 0.51 7.06
CA ILE A 81 -7.58 1.95 7.27
C ILE A 81 -7.81 2.72 5.97
N ILE A 82 -8.33 3.94 6.07
CA ILE A 82 -8.30 4.95 5.00
C ILE A 82 -7.31 6.04 5.41
N LYS A 83 -6.42 6.41 4.48
CA LYS A 83 -5.49 7.53 4.60
C LYS A 83 -5.85 8.60 3.59
N GLU A 84 -6.06 9.83 4.06
CA GLU A 84 -6.08 11.00 3.18
C GLU A 84 -4.64 11.43 2.86
N LEU A 85 -4.30 11.59 1.58
CA LEU A 85 -2.92 11.79 1.12
C LEU A 85 -2.38 13.19 1.43
N ASN A 86 -3.26 14.19 1.47
CA ASN A 86 -2.88 15.60 1.68
C ASN A 86 -3.00 16.08 3.14
N THR A 87 -3.37 15.19 4.06
CA THR A 87 -3.52 15.51 5.50
C THR A 87 -2.82 14.44 6.31
N ASP A 88 -2.76 14.56 7.64
CA ASP A 88 -2.32 13.45 8.53
C ASP A 88 -3.48 12.53 8.94
N LYS A 89 -4.68 12.76 8.40
CA LYS A 89 -5.88 12.02 8.81
C LYS A 89 -5.79 10.56 8.38
N VAL A 90 -6.05 9.68 9.36
CA VAL A 90 -6.17 8.23 9.21
C VAL A 90 -7.49 7.82 9.87
N GLU A 91 -8.31 7.09 9.14
CA GLU A 91 -9.56 6.52 9.65
C GLU A 91 -9.44 5.00 9.67
N LYS A 92 -9.84 4.38 10.77
CA LYS A 92 -9.85 2.92 10.91
C LYS A 92 -11.25 2.40 10.63
N LEU A 93 -11.41 1.56 9.60
CA LEU A 93 -12.71 1.05 9.17
C LEU A 93 -13.09 -0.21 9.93
N MET A 94 -12.16 -1.16 10.03
CA MET A 94 -12.40 -2.43 10.70
C MET A 94 -11.10 -3.07 11.16
N ASN A 95 -11.23 -4.01 12.11
CA ASN A 95 -10.19 -4.96 12.48
C ASN A 95 -10.51 -6.32 11.87
N PHE A 96 -9.49 -7.04 11.43
CA PHE A 96 -9.57 -8.48 11.30
C PHE A 96 -9.51 -9.08 12.71
N ASP A 97 -10.40 -10.01 13.00
CA ASP A 97 -10.45 -10.69 14.28
C ASP A 97 -9.23 -11.63 14.38
N ASP A 98 -8.44 -11.56 15.44
CA ASP A 98 -7.28 -12.44 15.66
C ASP A 98 -7.70 -13.91 15.94
N SER A 99 -9.00 -14.21 15.86
CA SER A 99 -9.61 -15.47 16.34
C SER A 99 -9.47 -16.66 15.39
N THR A 100 -8.97 -16.47 14.16
CA THR A 100 -8.81 -17.55 13.16
C THR A 100 -7.37 -17.93 12.81
N THR A 101 -6.36 -17.20 13.30
CA THR A 101 -4.96 -17.56 13.06
C THR A 101 -4.51 -18.70 13.98
N ASN A 102 -4.57 -19.90 13.41
CA ASN A 102 -3.95 -21.14 13.89
C ASN A 102 -2.82 -20.92 14.89
N MET A 103 -2.92 -21.58 16.05
CA MET A 103 -1.91 -21.65 17.12
C MET A 103 -0.49 -22.05 16.65
N LEU A 104 -0.32 -22.46 15.40
CA LEU A 104 0.95 -22.84 14.77
C LEU A 104 1.72 -21.67 14.12
N TYR A 105 1.07 -20.54 13.84
CA TYR A 105 1.67 -19.42 13.07
C TYR A 105 1.53 -18.05 13.75
N LYS A 106 1.53 -18.02 15.09
CA LYS A 106 1.40 -16.80 15.93
C LYS A 106 2.33 -15.63 15.58
N ASN A 107 3.38 -15.85 14.80
CA ASN A 107 4.39 -14.85 14.45
C ASN A 107 4.23 -14.27 13.04
N TYR A 108 3.26 -14.71 12.25
CA TYR A 108 3.05 -14.19 10.91
C TYR A 108 1.88 -13.20 10.91
N LYS A 109 2.17 -11.96 10.49
CA LYS A 109 1.10 -10.99 10.20
C LYS A 109 0.36 -11.47 8.95
N ASN A 110 -0.95 -11.62 9.03
CA ASN A 110 -1.77 -11.94 7.87
C ASN A 110 -1.56 -10.86 6.81
N THR A 111 -1.18 -11.27 5.60
CA THR A 111 -1.15 -10.40 4.44
C THR A 111 -2.50 -10.49 3.74
N TYR A 112 -3.03 -9.36 3.32
CA TYR A 112 -4.26 -9.30 2.55
C TYR A 112 -3.99 -8.51 1.29
N ASN A 113 -4.58 -8.93 0.19
CA ASN A 113 -4.66 -8.09 -1.00
C ASN A 113 -6.00 -7.35 -1.04
N LEU A 114 -5.93 -6.08 -1.40
CA LEU A 114 -7.09 -5.22 -1.54
C LEU A 114 -7.51 -5.12 -3.01
N PHE A 115 -8.81 -5.30 -3.24
CA PHE A 115 -9.45 -5.08 -4.54
C PHE A 115 -10.70 -4.24 -4.35
N MET A 116 -11.03 -3.43 -5.35
CA MET A 116 -12.25 -2.61 -5.35
C MET A 116 -13.14 -3.02 -6.51
N SER A 117 -14.45 -3.07 -6.28
CA SER A 117 -15.44 -3.22 -7.36
C SER A 117 -15.33 -2.07 -8.36
N LYS A 118 -15.74 -2.32 -9.61
CA LYS A 118 -15.66 -1.32 -10.69
C LYS A 118 -16.41 -0.02 -10.37
N ASP A 119 -17.50 -0.10 -9.61
CA ASP A 119 -18.30 1.04 -9.17
C ASP A 119 -17.80 1.69 -7.87
N ARG A 120 -16.68 1.19 -7.31
CA ARG A 120 -16.04 1.66 -6.08
C ARG A 120 -16.92 1.63 -4.83
N LYS A 121 -17.93 0.76 -4.81
CA LYS A 121 -18.83 0.59 -3.66
C LYS A 121 -18.47 -0.57 -2.75
N ILE A 122 -17.70 -1.54 -3.24
CA ILE A 122 -17.36 -2.75 -2.50
C ILE A 122 -15.84 -2.91 -2.46
N LEU A 123 -15.29 -2.94 -1.26
CA LEU A 123 -13.90 -3.30 -0.99
C LEU A 123 -13.84 -4.79 -0.67
N TYR A 124 -12.96 -5.51 -1.35
CA TYR A 124 -12.59 -6.88 -1.05
C TYR A 124 -11.20 -6.89 -0.40
N ALA A 125 -11.09 -7.48 0.78
CA ALA A 125 -9.83 -7.82 1.40
C ALA A 125 -9.69 -9.35 1.38
N ILE A 126 -8.74 -9.86 0.60
CA ILE A 126 -8.54 -11.30 0.41
C ILE A 126 -7.27 -11.69 1.15
N GLU A 127 -7.42 -12.53 2.18
CA GLU A 127 -6.29 -13.08 2.93
C GLU A 127 -5.41 -13.91 1.98
N GLN A 128 -4.12 -13.56 1.94
CA GLN A 128 -3.11 -14.39 1.32
C GLN A 128 -2.49 -15.24 2.43
N GLY A 129 -2.82 -16.52 2.44
CA GLY A 129 -2.09 -17.48 3.27
C GLY A 129 -0.60 -17.44 2.94
N ILE A 130 0.23 -17.76 3.93
CA ILE A 130 1.69 -17.90 3.79
C ILE A 130 2.01 -19.15 2.97
#